data_AF-A0A8T4JE68-F1
#
_entry.id   AF-A0A8T4JE68-F1
#
_cell.length_a   1.000
_cell.length_b   1.000
_cell.length_c   1.000
_cell.angle_alpha   90.00
_cell.angle_beta   90.00
_cell.angle_gamma   90.00
#
_symmetry.space_group_name_H-M   'P 1'
#
loop_
_entity.id
_entity.type
_entity.pdbx_description
1 polymer ?
#
loop_
_entity_poly.entity_id
_entity_poly.type
_entity_poly.pdbx_seq_one_letter_code
_entity_poly.pdbx_strand_id
1 'polypeptide(L)'
;MKKDISITFIDNELEKEFLNLRDDDFLKKRIKYVIERIKENPTFGRPIAKRLIPKEYLSQGVDNAFWVELNKGRGWRLIYSLTPDGETQIIAIILEWFTRHKDYERRFKY
;
A
#
# COMPACT_ATOMS: atom_id res chain seq x y z
N MET A 1 -18.47 -5.04 -16.13
CA MET A 1 -18.49 -3.72 -15.46
C MET A 1 -17.07 -3.26 -15.19
N LYS A 2 -16.83 -1.95 -15.18
CA LYS A 2 -15.67 -1.35 -14.52
C LYS A 2 -15.99 -1.34 -13.01
N LYS A 3 -15.13 -1.91 -12.17
CA LYS A 3 -15.31 -1.83 -10.72
C LYS A 3 -14.92 -0.44 -10.23
N ASP A 4 -15.63 0.07 -9.22
CA ASP A 4 -15.19 1.29 -8.54
C ASP A 4 -14.06 0.95 -7.56
N ILE A 5 -13.13 1.88 -7.37
CA ILE A 5 -11.90 1.68 -6.59
C ILE A 5 -11.68 2.86 -5.67
N SER A 6 -12.11 2.71 -4.43
CA SER A 6 -11.82 3.65 -3.35
C SER A 6 -10.47 3.30 -2.70
N ILE A 7 -9.85 4.32 -2.10
CA ILE A 7 -8.53 4.23 -1.47
C ILE A 7 -8.68 4.72 -0.04
N THR A 8 -8.18 3.95 0.92
CA THR A 8 -8.15 4.32 2.34
C THR A 8 -6.79 3.98 2.94
N PHE A 9 -6.47 4.58 4.07
CA PHE A 9 -5.34 4.14 4.92
C PHE A 9 -5.84 3.10 5.92
N ILE A 10 -4.93 2.28 6.46
CA ILE A 10 -5.25 1.29 7.50
C ILE A 10 -5.69 1.95 8.82
N ASP A 11 -5.21 3.17 9.11
CA ASP A 11 -5.56 3.96 10.28
C ASP A 11 -5.44 5.48 10.02
N ASN A 12 -5.95 6.26 10.99
CA ASN A 12 -5.98 7.72 10.97
C ASN A 12 -4.63 8.38 11.31
N GLU A 13 -3.60 7.64 11.70
CA GLU A 13 -2.26 8.16 11.97
C GLU A 13 -1.44 8.13 10.69
N LEU A 14 -1.47 7.01 9.95
CA LEU A 14 -0.88 6.88 8.63
C LEU A 14 -1.49 7.88 7.63
N GLU A 15 -2.82 8.10 7.64
CA GLU A 15 -3.40 9.16 6.79
C GLU A 15 -2.82 10.55 7.12
N LYS A 16 -2.67 10.88 8.41
CA LYS A 16 -2.08 12.16 8.84
C LYS A 16 -0.62 12.28 8.44
N GLU A 17 0.17 11.20 8.55
CA GLU A 17 1.56 11.20 8.05
C GLU A 17 1.59 11.57 6.56
N PHE A 18 0.77 10.91 5.73
CA PHE A 18 0.69 11.19 4.29
C PHE A 18 0.27 12.64 4.01
N LEU A 19 -0.76 13.14 4.71
CA LEU A 19 -1.26 14.51 4.53
C LEU A 19 -0.23 15.56 4.95
N ASN A 20 0.51 15.31 6.04
CA ASN A 20 1.54 16.19 6.61
C ASN A 20 2.85 16.24 5.79
N LEU A 21 3.09 15.30 4.86
CA LEU A 21 4.16 15.45 3.88
C LEU A 21 3.96 16.76 3.09
N ARG A 22 5.04 17.45 2.72
CA ARG A 22 4.94 18.67 1.90
C ARG A 22 4.50 18.33 0.47
N ASP A 23 3.70 19.16 -0.18
CA ASP A 23 3.20 18.86 -1.54
C ASP A 23 4.23 18.99 -2.66
N ASP A 24 5.37 19.64 -2.39
CA ASP A 24 6.55 19.58 -3.27
C ASP A 24 7.34 18.26 -3.10
N ASP A 25 7.10 17.50 -2.04
CA ASP A 25 7.94 16.36 -1.66
C ASP A 25 7.83 15.19 -2.65
N PHE A 26 8.99 14.59 -2.97
CA PHE A 26 9.07 13.45 -3.87
C PHE A 26 8.26 12.25 -3.35
N LEU A 27 8.27 11.99 -2.04
CA LEU A 27 7.54 10.87 -1.45
C LEU A 27 6.02 11.05 -1.62
N LYS A 28 5.48 12.23 -1.26
CA LYS A 28 4.04 12.52 -1.38
C LYS A 28 3.59 12.46 -2.84
N LYS A 29 4.33 13.08 -3.77
CA LYS A 29 4.07 13.02 -5.21
C LYS A 29 4.07 11.58 -5.73
N ARG A 30 5.00 10.74 -5.27
CA ARG A 30 5.11 9.34 -5.70
C ARG A 30 4.03 8.44 -5.11
N ILE A 31 3.63 8.64 -3.85
CA ILE A 31 2.49 7.96 -3.24
C ILE A 31 1.20 8.34 -3.97
N LYS A 32 0.95 9.64 -4.23
CA LYS A 32 -0.18 10.12 -5.05
C LYS A 32 -0.21 9.45 -6.43
N TYR A 33 0.94 9.36 -7.13
CA TYR A 33 1.03 8.64 -8.40
C TYR A 33 0.64 7.16 -8.27
N VAL A 34 1.15 6.43 -7.27
CA VAL A 34 0.84 5.01 -7.06
C VAL A 34 -0.64 4.81 -6.73
N ILE A 35 -1.24 5.70 -5.93
CA ILE A 35 -2.67 5.73 -5.62
C ILE A 35 -3.51 5.81 -6.91
N GLU A 36 -3.20 6.72 -7.83
CA GLU A 36 -3.93 6.78 -9.12
C GLU A 36 -3.67 5.54 -10.00
N ARG A 37 -2.46 4.96 -9.98
CA ARG A 37 -2.20 3.69 -10.69
C ARG A 37 -3.03 2.52 -10.14
N ILE A 38 -3.31 2.50 -8.84
CA ILE A 38 -4.17 1.49 -8.19
C ILE A 38 -5.65 1.71 -8.59
N LYS A 39 -6.12 2.95 -8.71
CA LYS A 39 -7.47 3.27 -9.24
C LYS A 39 -7.65 2.89 -10.72
N GLU A 40 -6.58 2.94 -11.51
CA GLU A 40 -6.61 2.43 -12.90
C GLU A 40 -6.52 0.89 -12.97
N ASN A 41 -5.72 0.27 -12.12
CA ASN A 41 -5.56 -1.17 -12.02
C ASN A 41 -5.30 -1.56 -10.55
N PRO A 42 -6.27 -2.20 -9.86
CA PRO A 42 -6.12 -2.50 -8.43
C PRO A 42 -5.01 -3.52 -8.15
N THR A 43 -4.57 -4.29 -9.16
CA THR A 43 -3.43 -5.22 -9.06
C THR A 43 -2.07 -4.60 -9.38
N PHE A 44 -1.98 -3.25 -9.45
CA PHE A 44 -0.75 -2.52 -9.74
C PHE A 44 0.32 -2.68 -8.65
N GLY A 45 1.19 -3.68 -8.83
CA GLY A 45 2.34 -3.93 -7.96
C GLY A 45 2.90 -5.33 -8.20
N ARG A 46 3.43 -5.93 -7.14
CA ARG A 46 3.76 -7.36 -7.08
C ARG A 46 3.10 -7.98 -5.85
N PRO A 47 2.37 -9.10 -5.96
CA PRO A 47 1.75 -9.74 -4.81
C PRO A 47 2.81 -10.28 -3.85
N ILE A 48 2.51 -10.22 -2.57
CA ILE A 48 3.30 -10.83 -1.49
C ILE A 48 2.72 -12.23 -1.24
N ALA A 49 3.57 -13.26 -1.24
CA ALA A 49 3.12 -14.62 -0.96
C ALA A 49 2.58 -14.72 0.47
N LYS A 50 1.38 -15.31 0.68
CA LYS A 50 0.67 -15.28 1.97
C LYS A 50 1.51 -15.70 3.19
N ARG A 51 2.44 -16.66 3.03
CA ARG A 51 3.39 -17.09 4.07
C ARG A 51 4.37 -16.03 4.56
N LEU A 52 4.49 -14.91 3.85
CA LEU A 52 5.39 -13.78 4.12
C LEU A 52 4.62 -12.55 4.62
N ILE A 53 3.29 -12.60 4.69
CA ILE A 53 2.49 -11.50 5.24
C ILE A 53 2.72 -11.44 6.76
N PRO A 54 3.12 -10.28 7.33
CA PRO A 54 3.35 -10.10 8.75
C PRO A 54 2.13 -10.51 9.60
N LYS A 55 2.37 -11.09 10.78
CA LYS A 55 1.29 -11.51 11.71
C LYS A 55 0.43 -10.32 12.14
N GLU A 56 1.06 -9.15 12.21
CA GLU A 56 0.50 -7.86 12.58
C GLU A 56 -0.52 -7.36 11.55
N TYR A 57 -0.43 -7.79 10.28
CA TYR A 57 -1.43 -7.54 9.24
C TYR A 57 -2.53 -8.62 9.26
N LEU A 58 -2.16 -9.89 9.45
CA LEU A 58 -3.12 -11.00 9.58
C LEU A 58 -4.07 -10.79 10.76
N SER A 59 -3.60 -10.23 11.88
CA SER A 59 -4.44 -9.86 13.04
C SER A 59 -5.41 -8.70 12.77
N GLN A 60 -5.22 -7.97 11.68
CA GLN A 60 -6.12 -6.91 11.20
C GLN A 60 -7.03 -7.43 10.05
N GLY A 61 -7.11 -8.74 9.84
CA GLY A 61 -7.91 -9.36 8.77
C GLY A 61 -7.28 -9.29 7.37
N VAL A 62 -6.06 -8.76 7.24
CA VAL A 62 -5.39 -8.57 5.95
C VAL A 62 -4.72 -9.87 5.50
N ASP A 63 -5.45 -10.64 4.67
CA ASP A 63 -5.02 -11.95 4.14
C ASP A 63 -4.27 -11.88 2.80
N ASN A 64 -4.25 -10.69 2.17
CA ASN A 64 -3.58 -10.39 0.91
C ASN A 64 -2.75 -9.10 1.03
N ALA A 65 -1.66 -9.00 0.27
CA ALA A 65 -0.86 -7.78 0.21
C ALA A 65 -0.10 -7.69 -1.12
N PHE A 66 0.15 -6.46 -1.56
CA PHE A 66 0.91 -6.10 -2.75
C PHE A 66 2.00 -5.10 -2.38
N TRP A 67 3.13 -5.11 -3.09
CA TRP A 67 4.18 -4.12 -2.95
C TRP A 67 4.45 -3.35 -4.25
N VAL A 68 4.75 -2.06 -4.12
CA VAL A 68 5.05 -1.15 -5.24
C VAL A 68 6.35 -0.42 -4.97
N GLU A 69 7.27 -0.38 -5.94
CA GLU A 69 8.50 0.42 -5.80
C GLU A 69 8.20 1.92 -5.92
N LEU A 70 8.42 2.65 -4.83
CA LEU A 70 8.30 4.11 -4.82
C LEU A 70 9.53 4.75 -5.47
N ASN A 71 10.75 4.35 -5.10
CA ASN A 71 11.97 5.03 -5.55
C ASN A 71 13.01 4.03 -6.07
N LYS A 72 13.27 4.08 -7.38
CA LYS A 72 14.04 3.08 -8.13
C LYS A 72 15.43 2.86 -7.53
N GLY A 73 15.70 1.65 -7.06
CA GLY A 73 17.00 1.30 -6.49
C GLY A 73 17.30 1.87 -5.10
N ARG A 74 16.37 2.63 -4.48
CA ARG A 74 16.47 3.02 -3.05
C ARG A 74 15.76 2.03 -2.11
N GLY A 75 15.10 1.01 -2.66
CA GLY A 75 14.36 0.01 -1.89
C GLY A 75 13.10 0.56 -1.20
N TRP A 76 12.61 1.74 -1.60
CA TRP A 76 11.40 2.33 -1.05
C TRP A 76 10.18 1.57 -1.57
N ARG A 77 9.30 1.14 -0.67
CA ARG A 77 8.11 0.32 -1.01
C ARG A 77 6.85 0.90 -0.40
N LEU A 78 5.76 0.97 -1.16
CA LEU A 78 4.41 1.12 -0.62
C LEU A 78 3.75 -0.27 -0.59
N ILE A 79 3.13 -0.62 0.53
CA ILE A 79 2.33 -1.85 0.68
C ILE A 79 0.86 -1.50 0.81
N TYR A 80 0.02 -2.25 0.09
CA TYR A 80 -1.42 -2.14 0.18
C TYR A 80 -2.09 -3.53 0.10
N SER A 81 -3.31 -3.64 0.62
CA SER A 81 -4.20 -4.79 0.45
C SER A 81 -5.44 -4.42 -0.38
N LEU A 82 -6.20 -5.42 -0.81
CA LEU A 82 -7.46 -5.22 -1.54
C LEU A 82 -8.57 -5.99 -0.83
N THR A 83 -9.62 -5.31 -0.38
CA THR A 83 -10.87 -5.95 0.04
C THR A 83 -11.98 -5.64 -0.97
N PRO A 84 -12.87 -6.59 -1.32
CA PRO A 84 -14.13 -6.24 -1.95
C PRO A 84 -14.97 -5.38 -0.99
N ASP A 85 -15.83 -4.56 -1.56
CA ASP A 85 -16.94 -3.89 -0.87
C ASP A 85 -18.20 -4.08 -1.73
N GLY A 86 -19.16 -4.83 -1.20
CA GLY A 86 -20.23 -5.43 -2.00
C GLY A 86 -19.72 -6.21 -3.22
N GLU A 87 -20.50 -6.17 -4.30
CA GLU A 87 -20.19 -6.91 -5.55
C GLU A 87 -19.31 -6.09 -6.52
N THR A 88 -19.46 -4.76 -6.50
CA THR A 88 -19.04 -3.85 -7.58
C THR A 88 -17.84 -2.98 -7.24
N GLN A 89 -17.52 -2.79 -5.96
CA GLN A 89 -16.44 -1.93 -5.47
C GLN A 89 -15.27 -2.76 -4.93
N ILE A 90 -14.07 -2.16 -4.96
CA ILE A 90 -12.88 -2.64 -4.27
C ILE A 90 -12.32 -1.48 -3.45
N ILE A 91 -12.00 -1.73 -2.19
CA ILE A 91 -11.23 -0.80 -1.37
C ILE A 91 -9.77 -1.24 -1.40
N ALA A 92 -8.87 -0.36 -1.82
CA ALA A 92 -7.44 -0.55 -1.61
C ALA A 92 -7.01 0.12 -0.30
N ILE A 93 -6.46 -0.66 0.63
CA ILE A 93 -6.06 -0.20 1.97
C ILE A 93 -4.54 -0.05 1.99
N ILE A 94 -4.04 1.18 2.18
CA ILE A 94 -2.61 1.47 2.31
C ILE A 94 -2.13 1.07 3.73
N LEU A 95 -1.11 0.20 3.82
CA LEU A 95 -0.65 -0.42 5.08
C LEU A 95 0.70 0.12 5.60
N GLU A 96 1.58 0.57 4.72
CA GLU A 96 2.91 1.14 5.01
C GLU A 96 3.43 1.84 3.74
N TRP A 97 4.20 2.91 3.88
CA TRP A 97 5.33 3.13 2.98
C TRP A 97 6.64 3.13 3.76
N PHE A 98 7.62 2.40 3.23
CA PHE A 98 8.89 2.17 3.86
C PHE A 98 9.98 2.90 3.06
N THR A 99 10.68 3.86 3.67
CA THR A 99 11.69 4.72 3.01
C THR A 99 13.13 4.18 3.12
N ARG A 100 13.29 2.94 3.60
CA ARG A 100 14.57 2.24 3.76
C ARG A 100 14.37 0.75 3.53
N HIS A 101 15.34 0.09 2.88
CA HIS A 101 15.23 -1.33 2.56
C HIS A 101 15.14 -2.22 3.81
N LYS A 102 15.93 -1.89 4.84
CA LYS A 102 16.05 -2.67 6.10
C LYS A 102 14.80 -2.71 6.95
N ASP A 103 13.96 -1.68 6.89
CA ASP A 103 12.74 -1.64 7.70
C ASP A 103 11.67 -2.59 7.13
N TYR A 104 11.61 -2.71 5.80
CA TYR A 104 10.81 -3.72 5.11
C TYR A 104 11.34 -5.14 5.40
N GLU A 105 12.66 -5.38 5.27
CA GLU A 105 13.26 -6.69 5.61
C GLU A 105 12.90 -7.11 7.04
N ARG A 106 13.05 -6.19 8.01
CA ARG A 106 12.74 -6.39 9.42
C ARG A 106 11.27 -6.75 9.69
N ARG A 107 10.30 -6.18 8.96
CA ARG A 107 8.88 -6.52 9.15
C ARG A 107 8.52 -7.85 8.48
N PHE A 108 8.91 -8.03 7.21
CA PHE A 108 8.54 -9.21 6.43
C PHE A 108 9.41 -10.44 6.73
N LYS A 109 10.47 -10.27 7.54
CA LYS A 109 11.38 -11.33 8.03
C LYS A 109 12.10 -12.04 6.88
N TYR A 110 12.61 -11.22 5.96
CA TYR A 110 13.60 -11.59 4.94
C TYR A 110 15.02 -11.54 5.51
#